data_AF-A0A6G3Z7R1-F1
#
_entry.id   AF-A0A6G3Z7R1-F1
#
_cell.length_a   1.000
_cell.length_b   1.000
_cell.length_c   1.000
_cell.angle_alpha   90.00
_cell.angle_beta   90.00
_cell.angle_gamma   90.00
#
_symmetry.space_group_name_H-M   'P 1'
#
loop_
_entity.id
_entity.type
_entity.pdbx_description
1 polymer ?
#
loop_
_entity_poly.entity_id
_entity_poly.type
_entity_poly.pdbx_seq_one_letter_code
_entity_poly.pdbx_strand_id
1 'polypeptide(L)'
;MTQITLSGTIRDFKDSHPDFENVNSSEKEIVEPLLGKDRKPVYKGGKGKTTESKESFDQWFRDIEGINQNKSFSIALKDKNGDGIFTYENKEFFPIDDELFGNEGRKHNYHFTYEIHSEFTYQGHEELTFTGDDDLWVFINGQLVIDLGGVHRAQTETINLQLDGGKSELKKAFPTGQTLELRKGETYDFDLFFAERHTSRSHFRIDTSFQLKALPIAKLIVDDAKAQEFPKDKGRFRIELDKPAETDLVVQYDVSGTAKQGKDYRKLNKGKIPAGETSAKILVRPITDELEEGIETVMLSLLPGEGYELGESTEGTVKIADYFRVVNIKSPDPKATEPPKGEVCIDTGKFLICADEPVARDTVINYTVSGSATEGKDYKSINRSVTLAKGKTEACIEVAPLADEIDCEGDETVIVTLEPGKHYTVGECKTAKVTISEPAPKKGYWLWLLLLLLFLVICGAWAVLKNAA
;
A
#
# COMPACT_ATOMS: atom_id res chain seq x y z
N MET A 1 31.43 0.11 -28.91
CA MET A 1 31.36 -0.21 -27.48
C MET A 1 32.48 -1.21 -27.20
N THR A 2 33.29 -1.06 -26.16
CA THR A 2 34.43 -1.98 -25.87
C THR A 2 34.16 -2.92 -24.70
N GLN A 3 33.07 -2.69 -23.97
CA GLN A 3 32.66 -3.50 -22.83
C GLN A 3 31.13 -3.50 -22.73
N ILE A 4 30.57 -4.66 -22.41
CA ILE A 4 29.17 -4.84 -22.01
C ILE A 4 29.18 -5.25 -20.52
N THR A 5 28.32 -4.65 -19.71
CA THR A 5 28.09 -5.09 -18.34
C THR A 5 26.74 -5.76 -18.27
N LEU A 6 26.73 -7.02 -17.84
CA LEU A 6 25.51 -7.75 -17.52
C LEU A 6 25.36 -7.76 -16.01
N SER A 7 24.20 -7.35 -15.53
CA SER A 7 23.82 -7.47 -14.13
C SER A 7 22.85 -8.64 -14.00
N GLY A 8 22.90 -9.31 -12.86
CA GLY A 8 22.02 -10.41 -12.55
C GLY A 8 21.89 -10.61 -11.05
N THR A 9 21.13 -11.62 -10.67
CA THR A 9 20.91 -12.00 -9.26
C THR A 9 21.58 -13.34 -9.01
N ILE A 10 22.45 -13.38 -8.00
CA ILE A 10 22.97 -14.62 -7.45
C ILE A 10 22.13 -15.02 -6.25
N ARG A 11 21.76 -16.29 -6.14
CA ARG A 11 21.08 -16.86 -4.99
C ARG A 11 21.92 -17.98 -4.39
N ASP A 12 22.16 -17.88 -3.10
CA ASP A 12 22.95 -18.81 -2.31
C ASP A 12 22.04 -19.75 -1.51
N PHE A 13 22.38 -21.03 -1.51
CA PHE A 13 21.64 -22.11 -0.88
C PHE A 13 22.53 -22.78 0.15
N LYS A 14 21.91 -23.35 1.17
CA LYS A 14 22.62 -24.22 2.11
C LYS A 14 22.88 -25.58 1.48
N ASP A 15 23.95 -26.23 1.91
CA ASP A 15 24.30 -27.60 1.49
C ASP A 15 23.24 -28.66 1.82
N SER A 16 22.31 -28.32 2.73
CA SER A 16 21.13 -29.13 3.02
C SER A 16 20.03 -29.10 1.94
N HIS A 17 20.11 -28.22 0.94
CA HIS A 17 19.14 -28.18 -0.15
C HIS A 17 19.25 -29.45 -1.02
N PRO A 18 18.14 -30.16 -1.32
CA PRO A 18 18.19 -31.52 -1.88
C PRO A 18 18.76 -31.63 -3.31
N ASP A 19 18.85 -30.51 -4.03
CA ASP A 19 19.36 -30.48 -5.41
C ASP A 19 20.84 -30.12 -5.55
N PHE A 20 21.49 -29.62 -4.48
CA PHE A 20 22.91 -29.27 -4.49
C PHE A 20 23.70 -30.44 -3.88
N GLU A 21 24.83 -30.83 -4.49
CA GLU A 21 25.59 -32.02 -4.10
C GLU A 21 24.83 -33.37 -4.16
N ASN A 22 23.78 -33.44 -4.99
CA ASN A 22 23.02 -34.68 -5.20
C ASN A 22 23.73 -35.61 -6.22
N VAL A 23 22.98 -36.39 -7.01
CA VAL A 23 23.56 -37.28 -8.01
C VAL A 23 24.27 -36.50 -9.11
N ASN A 24 25.59 -36.65 -9.20
CA ASN A 24 26.40 -36.02 -10.23
C ASN A 24 26.29 -36.78 -11.56
N SER A 25 25.49 -36.25 -12.48
CA SER A 25 25.33 -36.76 -13.85
C SER A 25 25.02 -35.61 -14.80
N SER A 26 25.53 -35.68 -16.03
CA SER A 26 25.01 -34.83 -17.11
C SER A 26 23.56 -35.23 -17.39
N GLU A 27 22.69 -34.24 -17.53
CA GLU A 27 21.26 -34.44 -17.72
C GLU A 27 20.67 -33.22 -18.45
N LYS A 28 20.58 -33.31 -19.78
CA LYS A 28 19.86 -32.32 -20.59
C LYS A 28 18.36 -32.53 -20.48
N GLU A 29 17.59 -31.52 -20.90
CA GLU A 29 16.13 -31.48 -20.89
C GLU A 29 15.49 -31.46 -19.49
N ILE A 30 16.20 -30.92 -18.48
CA ILE A 30 15.63 -30.69 -17.13
C ILE A 30 14.55 -29.61 -17.16
N VAL A 31 14.66 -28.65 -18.07
CA VAL A 31 13.74 -27.51 -18.19
C VAL A 31 12.82 -27.65 -19.41
N GLU A 32 11.61 -27.11 -19.28
CA GLU A 32 10.69 -26.95 -20.39
C GLU A 32 11.31 -26.02 -21.45
N PRO A 33 10.96 -26.19 -22.72
CA PRO A 33 11.54 -25.36 -23.78
C PRO A 33 11.10 -23.89 -23.77
N LEU A 34 10.11 -23.54 -22.95
CA LEU A 34 9.60 -22.18 -22.79
C LEU A 34 9.74 -21.73 -21.33
N LEU A 35 10.12 -20.47 -21.14
CA LEU A 35 10.08 -19.86 -19.82
C LEU A 35 8.65 -19.79 -19.26
N GLY A 36 8.57 -19.80 -17.94
CA GLY A 36 7.33 -19.54 -17.22
C GLY A 36 6.87 -18.09 -17.38
N LYS A 37 5.64 -17.80 -16.94
CA LYS A 37 5.08 -16.43 -16.96
C LYS A 37 5.87 -15.45 -16.09
N ASP A 38 6.61 -15.95 -15.11
CA ASP A 38 7.53 -15.21 -14.26
C ASP A 38 8.94 -15.08 -14.86
N ARG A 39 9.10 -15.48 -16.13
CA ARG A 39 10.35 -15.44 -16.90
C ARG A 39 11.45 -16.31 -16.28
N LYS A 40 11.08 -17.39 -15.59
CA LYS A 40 12.00 -18.38 -14.99
C LYS A 40 11.93 -19.72 -15.72
N PRO A 41 13.00 -20.54 -15.67
CA PRO A 41 12.96 -21.90 -16.17
C PRO A 41 11.85 -22.69 -15.44
N VAL A 42 11.13 -23.51 -16.20
CA VAL A 42 10.09 -24.39 -15.66
C VAL A 42 10.64 -25.80 -15.67
N TYR A 43 10.56 -26.50 -14.54
CA TYR A 43 10.97 -27.91 -14.50
C TYR A 43 10.09 -28.75 -15.44
N LYS A 44 10.72 -29.47 -16.36
CA LYS A 44 10.04 -30.38 -17.29
C LYS A 44 9.48 -31.63 -16.60
N GLY A 45 10.09 -32.01 -15.46
CA GLY A 45 9.80 -33.26 -14.79
C GLY A 45 10.35 -34.48 -15.54
N GLY A 46 10.19 -35.66 -14.93
CA GLY A 46 10.65 -36.94 -15.50
C GLY A 46 11.29 -37.84 -14.45
N LYS A 47 11.86 -38.97 -14.89
CA LYS A 47 12.69 -39.85 -14.05
C LYS A 47 14.13 -39.35 -13.98
N GLY A 48 14.29 -38.03 -13.89
CA GLY A 48 15.61 -37.43 -13.83
C GLY A 48 16.37 -37.89 -12.59
N LYS A 49 17.69 -37.81 -12.64
CA LYS A 49 18.55 -38.28 -11.54
C LYS A 49 19.11 -37.14 -10.72
N THR A 50 19.22 -35.95 -11.32
CA THR A 50 19.99 -34.83 -10.76
C THR A 50 19.13 -33.81 -10.02
N THR A 51 17.80 -33.90 -10.12
CA THR A 51 16.84 -33.00 -9.46
C THR A 51 15.83 -33.82 -8.66
N GLU A 52 15.64 -33.49 -7.38
CA GLU A 52 14.81 -34.24 -6.44
C GLU A 52 13.32 -34.12 -6.78
N SER A 53 12.85 -32.89 -7.04
CA SER A 53 11.41 -32.62 -7.22
C SER A 53 11.16 -31.33 -7.99
N LYS A 54 9.90 -31.13 -8.40
CA LYS A 54 9.48 -29.84 -8.95
C LYS A 54 9.58 -28.75 -7.88
N GLU A 55 9.18 -29.08 -6.67
CA GLU A 55 9.13 -28.16 -5.54
C GLU A 55 10.52 -27.65 -5.15
N SER A 56 11.57 -28.46 -5.29
CA SER A 56 12.96 -28.05 -5.06
C SER A 56 13.52 -27.24 -6.24
N PHE A 57 13.25 -27.66 -7.49
CA PHE A 57 13.66 -26.90 -8.67
C PHE A 57 13.06 -25.49 -8.72
N ASP A 58 11.78 -25.35 -8.33
CA ASP A 58 11.10 -24.07 -8.31
C ASP A 58 11.79 -23.03 -7.39
N GLN A 59 12.69 -23.46 -6.49
CA GLN A 59 13.44 -22.62 -5.56
C GLN A 59 14.70 -21.99 -6.18
N TRP A 60 15.23 -22.56 -7.28
CA TRP A 60 16.56 -22.22 -7.80
C TRP A 60 16.68 -20.75 -8.23
N PHE A 61 15.66 -20.18 -8.87
CA PHE A 61 15.70 -18.82 -9.41
C PHE A 61 14.59 -17.93 -8.83
N ARG A 62 14.16 -18.21 -7.59
CA ARG A 62 13.12 -17.46 -6.88
C ARG A 62 13.61 -17.13 -5.48
N ASP A 63 13.35 -15.91 -5.04
CA ASP A 63 13.70 -15.47 -3.69
C ASP A 63 12.69 -16.06 -2.71
N ILE A 64 13.16 -16.98 -1.87
CA ILE A 64 12.29 -17.71 -0.93
C ILE A 64 12.90 -17.58 0.46
N GLU A 65 12.16 -16.90 1.34
CA GLU A 65 12.57 -16.67 2.73
C GLU A 65 12.90 -17.99 3.43
N GLY A 66 14.08 -18.04 4.05
CA GLY A 66 14.57 -19.21 4.78
C GLY A 66 15.18 -20.32 3.92
N ILE A 67 15.03 -20.26 2.58
CA ILE A 67 15.61 -21.23 1.65
C ILE A 67 16.90 -20.68 1.03
N ASN A 68 16.86 -19.47 0.49
CA ASN A 68 18.02 -18.83 -0.12
C ASN A 68 18.25 -17.40 0.39
N GLN A 69 19.46 -16.91 0.20
CA GLN A 69 19.80 -15.49 0.28
C GLN A 69 20.25 -15.03 -1.11
N ASN A 70 20.07 -13.75 -1.44
CA ASN A 70 20.43 -13.25 -2.74
C ASN A 70 21.24 -11.96 -2.68
N LYS A 71 21.93 -11.65 -3.78
CA LYS A 71 22.52 -10.34 -4.04
C LYS A 71 22.63 -10.08 -5.55
N SER A 72 22.67 -8.81 -5.92
CA SER A 72 23.04 -8.43 -7.27
C SER A 72 24.52 -8.72 -7.54
N PHE A 73 24.83 -9.23 -8.72
CA PHE A 73 26.18 -9.47 -9.20
C PHE A 73 26.30 -9.16 -10.69
N SER A 74 27.35 -8.42 -11.05
CA SER A 74 27.56 -7.99 -12.44
C SER A 74 28.87 -8.54 -13.00
N ILE A 75 28.82 -8.99 -14.24
CA ILE A 75 29.99 -9.39 -15.03
C ILE A 75 30.24 -8.39 -16.16
N ALA A 76 31.52 -8.16 -16.46
CA ALA A 76 31.95 -7.26 -17.53
C ALA A 76 32.56 -8.07 -18.68
N LEU A 77 31.84 -8.17 -19.80
CA LEU A 77 32.32 -8.80 -21.02
C LEU A 77 33.09 -7.77 -21.85
N LYS A 78 34.26 -8.14 -22.35
CA LYS A 78 35.16 -7.23 -23.08
C LYS A 78 35.44 -7.73 -24.48
N ASP A 79 35.34 -6.85 -25.46
CA ASP A 79 35.88 -7.08 -26.80
C ASP A 79 37.38 -6.77 -26.78
N LYS A 80 38.18 -7.80 -26.51
CA LYS A 80 39.64 -7.66 -26.35
C LYS A 80 40.36 -7.46 -27.68
N ASN A 81 39.79 -7.97 -28.77
CA ASN A 81 40.45 -8.03 -30.08
C ASN A 81 39.94 -6.95 -31.05
N GLY A 82 38.84 -6.28 -30.72
CA GLY A 82 38.14 -5.37 -31.62
C GLY A 82 37.41 -6.09 -32.76
N ASP A 83 37.10 -7.38 -32.58
CA ASP A 83 36.43 -8.23 -33.58
C ASP A 83 34.90 -8.28 -33.38
N GLY A 84 34.39 -7.57 -32.37
CA GLY A 84 32.97 -7.55 -32.03
C GLY A 84 32.53 -8.70 -31.14
N ILE A 85 33.45 -9.57 -30.68
CA ILE A 85 33.15 -10.65 -29.75
C ILE A 85 33.49 -10.21 -28.32
N PHE A 86 32.47 -10.10 -27.49
CA PHE A 86 32.58 -9.73 -26.08
C PHE A 86 32.75 -11.00 -25.23
N THR A 87 33.87 -11.07 -24.51
CA THR A 87 34.22 -12.24 -23.69
C THR A 87 34.23 -11.92 -22.20
N TYR A 88 33.61 -12.77 -21.40
CA TYR A 88 33.90 -12.95 -19.98
C TYR A 88 34.35 -14.40 -19.75
N GLU A 89 35.41 -14.60 -18.96
CA GLU A 89 35.89 -15.94 -18.61
C GLU A 89 36.39 -15.91 -17.16
N ASN A 90 35.87 -16.84 -16.35
CA ASN A 90 36.40 -17.15 -15.04
C ASN A 90 36.41 -18.66 -14.83
N LYS A 91 37.59 -19.24 -14.62
CA LYS A 91 37.81 -20.69 -14.43
C LYS A 91 37.68 -21.14 -12.97
N GLU A 92 37.55 -20.19 -12.05
CA GLU A 92 37.29 -20.37 -10.63
C GLU A 92 36.16 -19.40 -10.24
N PHE A 93 34.97 -19.63 -10.79
CA PHE A 93 33.82 -18.74 -10.66
C PHE A 93 33.12 -18.92 -9.31
N PHE A 94 33.68 -18.31 -8.26
CA PHE A 94 33.13 -18.30 -6.91
C PHE A 94 32.76 -16.88 -6.47
N PRO A 95 31.70 -16.29 -7.06
CA PRO A 95 31.38 -14.86 -6.92
C PRO A 95 30.90 -14.44 -5.52
N ILE A 96 30.64 -15.40 -4.64
CA ILE A 96 30.07 -15.20 -3.30
C ILE A 96 30.85 -15.94 -2.20
N ASP A 97 32.15 -16.20 -2.42
CA ASP A 97 33.04 -16.73 -1.38
C ASP A 97 32.98 -15.85 -0.11
N ASP A 98 32.78 -16.50 1.03
CA ASP A 98 32.66 -15.88 2.37
C ASP A 98 31.51 -14.86 2.52
N GLU A 99 30.56 -14.84 1.58
CA GLU A 99 29.36 -14.00 1.61
C GLU A 99 28.07 -14.82 1.74
N LEU A 100 26.94 -14.17 2.05
CA LEU A 100 25.62 -14.80 2.19
C LEU A 100 25.61 -15.92 3.26
N PHE A 101 25.31 -17.17 2.92
CA PHE A 101 25.45 -18.29 3.86
C PHE A 101 26.91 -18.74 4.06
N GLY A 102 27.84 -18.22 3.26
CA GLY A 102 29.27 -18.49 3.32
C GLY A 102 29.64 -19.86 2.75
N ASN A 103 30.90 -20.25 2.90
CA ASN A 103 31.43 -21.45 2.24
C ASN A 103 31.04 -22.78 2.94
N GLU A 104 30.28 -22.72 4.04
CA GLU A 104 29.81 -23.89 4.80
C GLU A 104 30.92 -24.91 5.13
N GLY A 105 32.10 -24.42 5.51
CA GLY A 105 33.26 -25.25 5.88
C GLY A 105 34.08 -25.79 4.69
N ARG A 106 33.73 -25.43 3.45
CA ARG A 106 34.48 -25.74 2.23
C ARG A 106 35.45 -24.60 1.88
N LYS A 107 36.31 -24.83 0.89
CA LYS A 107 37.26 -23.81 0.40
C LYS A 107 36.54 -22.66 -0.33
N HIS A 108 35.45 -22.98 -1.03
CA HIS A 108 34.67 -22.06 -1.84
C HIS A 108 33.18 -22.26 -1.59
N ASN A 109 32.37 -21.27 -1.94
CA ASN A 109 30.91 -21.40 -2.01
C ASN A 109 30.51 -21.96 -3.38
N TYR A 110 29.81 -23.10 -3.39
CA TYR A 110 29.37 -23.80 -4.60
C TYR A 110 27.86 -23.83 -4.75
N HIS A 111 27.07 -23.59 -3.70
CA HIS A 111 25.64 -23.89 -3.73
C HIS A 111 24.85 -22.68 -4.18
N PHE A 112 25.00 -22.26 -5.43
CA PHE A 112 24.37 -21.04 -5.90
C PHE A 112 23.82 -21.11 -7.31
N THR A 113 22.88 -20.22 -7.58
CA THR A 113 22.39 -19.96 -8.93
C THR A 113 22.73 -18.54 -9.33
N TYR A 114 22.87 -18.33 -10.64
CA TYR A 114 23.08 -17.01 -11.23
C TYR A 114 22.10 -16.82 -12.39
N GLU A 115 21.35 -15.73 -12.32
CA GLU A 115 20.32 -15.36 -13.28
C GLU A 115 20.64 -13.99 -13.88
N ILE A 116 20.57 -13.86 -15.20
CA ILE A 116 20.76 -12.60 -15.92
C ILE A 116 19.60 -12.41 -16.90
N HIS A 117 18.96 -11.24 -16.87
CA HIS A 117 18.06 -10.79 -17.93
C HIS A 117 18.68 -9.63 -18.71
N SER A 118 18.51 -9.66 -20.03
CA SER A 118 19.02 -8.66 -20.94
C SER A 118 18.13 -8.60 -22.18
N GLU A 119 18.45 -7.68 -23.08
CA GLU A 119 17.85 -7.59 -24.40
C GLU A 119 18.93 -7.31 -25.46
N PHE A 120 18.63 -7.62 -26.71
CA PHE A 120 19.46 -7.25 -27.85
C PHE A 120 18.59 -6.97 -29.09
N THR A 121 19.07 -6.09 -29.96
CA THR A 121 18.44 -5.86 -31.27
C THR A 121 19.11 -6.75 -32.31
N TYR A 122 18.36 -7.69 -32.90
CA TYR A 122 18.88 -8.67 -33.83
C TYR A 122 19.33 -8.04 -35.15
N GLN A 123 20.59 -8.23 -35.53
CA GLN A 123 21.22 -7.69 -36.73
C GLN A 123 21.45 -8.73 -37.83
N GLY A 124 21.25 -10.02 -37.52
CA GLY A 124 21.36 -11.12 -38.45
C GLY A 124 22.74 -11.78 -38.50
N HIS A 125 23.58 -11.58 -37.50
CA HIS A 125 24.94 -12.14 -37.42
C HIS A 125 25.34 -12.53 -35.98
N GLU A 126 24.34 -12.57 -35.10
CA GLU A 126 24.49 -12.90 -33.70
C GLU A 126 25.00 -14.33 -33.51
N GLU A 127 26.05 -14.47 -32.72
CA GLU A 127 26.63 -15.74 -32.30
C GLU A 127 26.97 -15.65 -30.81
N LEU A 128 26.72 -16.76 -30.12
CA LEU A 128 26.90 -16.86 -28.68
C LEU A 128 27.44 -18.23 -28.35
N THR A 129 28.52 -18.26 -27.60
CA THR A 129 29.15 -19.48 -27.09
C THR A 129 29.19 -19.40 -25.57
N PHE A 130 28.75 -20.48 -24.94
CA PHE A 130 28.86 -20.66 -23.50
C PHE A 130 29.78 -21.82 -23.17
N THR A 131 30.51 -21.69 -22.07
CA THR A 131 31.21 -22.80 -21.44
C THR A 131 30.97 -22.80 -19.94
N GLY A 132 30.46 -23.92 -19.42
CA GLY A 132 30.15 -24.13 -18.01
C GLY A 132 30.33 -25.59 -17.61
N ASP A 133 30.67 -25.85 -16.34
CA ASP A 133 30.84 -27.20 -15.79
C ASP A 133 29.60 -27.79 -15.11
N ASP A 134 28.59 -26.99 -14.78
CA ASP A 134 27.28 -27.46 -14.29
C ASP A 134 26.12 -26.92 -15.16
N ASP A 135 24.91 -26.85 -14.60
CA ASP A 135 23.69 -26.49 -15.32
C ASP A 135 23.76 -25.08 -15.89
N LEU A 136 23.53 -24.98 -17.19
CA LEU A 136 23.39 -23.70 -17.88
C LEU A 136 22.32 -23.75 -18.96
N TRP A 137 21.45 -22.75 -18.95
CA TRP A 137 20.42 -22.54 -19.95
C TRP A 137 20.43 -21.11 -20.48
N VAL A 138 20.25 -20.99 -21.80
CA VAL A 138 20.02 -19.70 -22.46
C VAL A 138 18.68 -19.74 -23.16
N PHE A 139 17.88 -18.71 -22.93
CA PHE A 139 16.64 -18.48 -23.64
C PHE A 139 16.73 -17.19 -24.45
N ILE A 140 16.15 -17.20 -25.65
CA ILE A 140 15.94 -16.01 -26.47
C ILE A 140 14.44 -15.87 -26.70
N ASN A 141 13.90 -14.72 -26.34
CA ASN A 141 12.46 -14.45 -26.43
C ASN A 141 11.63 -15.56 -25.75
N GLY A 142 12.07 -15.98 -24.56
CA GLY A 142 11.46 -17.04 -23.77
C GLY A 142 11.61 -18.47 -24.31
N GLN A 143 12.33 -18.70 -25.42
CA GLN A 143 12.56 -20.03 -26.00
C GLN A 143 13.98 -20.54 -25.71
N LEU A 144 14.11 -21.80 -25.28
CA LEU A 144 15.39 -22.43 -24.98
C LEU A 144 16.24 -22.58 -26.25
N VAL A 145 17.46 -22.05 -26.22
CA VAL A 145 18.40 -22.09 -27.37
C VAL A 145 19.74 -22.77 -27.07
N ILE A 146 20.12 -22.86 -25.79
CA ILE A 146 21.28 -23.64 -25.30
C ILE A 146 20.85 -24.39 -24.04
N ASP A 147 21.17 -25.68 -23.97
CA ASP A 147 20.92 -26.54 -22.81
C ASP A 147 22.18 -27.36 -22.47
N LEU A 148 22.88 -26.92 -21.43
CA LEU A 148 23.99 -27.61 -20.79
C LEU A 148 23.56 -28.12 -19.41
N GLY A 149 22.36 -28.72 -19.32
CA GLY A 149 21.85 -29.26 -18.06
C GLY A 149 22.67 -30.41 -17.44
N GLY A 150 22.60 -30.47 -16.12
CA GLY A 150 23.21 -31.46 -15.24
C GLY A 150 24.64 -31.14 -14.81
N VAL A 151 25.13 -31.93 -13.86
CA VAL A 151 26.49 -31.81 -13.30
C VAL A 151 27.49 -32.51 -14.21
N HIS A 152 28.46 -31.77 -14.74
CA HIS A 152 29.44 -32.32 -15.67
C HIS A 152 30.84 -31.70 -15.52
N ARG A 153 31.73 -31.98 -16.47
CA ARG A 153 32.95 -31.18 -16.65
C ARG A 153 32.60 -30.05 -17.59
N ALA A 154 33.40 -28.98 -17.64
CA ALA A 154 33.22 -27.87 -18.58
C ALA A 154 32.83 -28.37 -19.99
N GLN A 155 31.58 -28.08 -20.38
CA GLN A 155 31.03 -28.32 -21.71
C GLN A 155 30.86 -26.98 -22.42
N THR A 156 30.91 -27.02 -23.75
CA THR A 156 30.79 -25.83 -24.60
C THR A 156 29.68 -26.05 -25.62
N GLU A 157 28.80 -25.07 -25.76
CA GLU A 157 27.78 -25.05 -26.80
C GLU A 157 27.70 -23.65 -27.42
N THR A 158 27.52 -23.63 -28.75
CA THR A 158 27.45 -22.39 -29.54
C THR A 158 26.13 -22.34 -30.28
N ILE A 159 25.43 -21.22 -30.15
CA ILE A 159 24.31 -20.88 -31.02
C ILE A 159 24.74 -19.81 -32.02
N ASN A 160 24.62 -20.16 -33.30
CA ASN A 160 24.82 -19.24 -34.41
C ASN A 160 23.45 -18.87 -35.01
N LEU A 161 23.15 -17.57 -35.02
CA LEU A 161 21.91 -16.96 -35.51
C LEU A 161 22.18 -16.11 -36.76
N GLN A 162 23.17 -16.48 -37.57
CA GLN A 162 23.46 -15.84 -38.84
C GLN A 162 22.27 -15.97 -39.82
N LEU A 163 21.89 -14.87 -40.45
CA LEU A 163 20.97 -14.88 -41.58
C LEU A 163 21.69 -15.40 -42.83
N ASP A 164 21.00 -16.27 -43.56
CA ASP A 164 21.38 -16.56 -44.94
C ASP A 164 21.30 -15.28 -45.78
N GLY A 165 22.25 -15.12 -46.71
CA GLY A 165 22.36 -13.93 -47.55
C GLY A 165 21.03 -13.57 -48.23
N GLY A 166 20.53 -12.35 -47.95
CA GLY A 166 19.32 -11.79 -48.54
C GLY A 166 18.02 -11.97 -47.76
N LYS A 167 18.01 -12.70 -46.65
CA LYS A 167 16.83 -12.80 -45.77
C LYS A 167 16.78 -11.64 -44.77
N SER A 168 15.57 -11.29 -44.33
CA SER A 168 15.30 -10.32 -43.25
C SER A 168 14.78 -10.99 -41.97
N GLU A 169 14.59 -12.31 -42.00
CA GLU A 169 14.01 -13.10 -40.92
C GLU A 169 14.73 -14.45 -40.83
N LEU A 170 15.09 -14.83 -39.60
CA LEU A 170 15.62 -16.14 -39.24
C LEU A 170 14.47 -17.02 -38.75
N LYS A 171 14.43 -18.27 -39.21
CA LYS A 171 13.63 -19.34 -38.60
C LYS A 171 14.52 -20.51 -38.31
N LYS A 172 14.78 -20.78 -37.03
CA LYS A 172 15.68 -21.85 -36.59
C LYS A 172 14.93 -22.83 -35.69
N ALA A 173 14.79 -24.07 -36.16
CA ALA A 173 14.20 -25.15 -35.38
C ALA A 173 15.20 -25.70 -34.37
N PHE A 174 14.73 -26.01 -33.17
CA PHE A 174 15.51 -26.61 -32.09
C PHE A 174 15.07 -28.06 -31.82
N PRO A 175 15.95 -28.92 -31.28
CA PRO A 175 15.60 -30.32 -30.94
C PRO A 175 14.40 -30.45 -30.01
N THR A 176 14.14 -29.41 -29.22
CA THR A 176 13.00 -29.25 -28.32
C THR A 176 11.64 -29.12 -29.04
N GLY A 177 11.64 -28.95 -30.36
CA GLY A 177 10.45 -28.86 -31.21
C GLY A 177 9.97 -27.43 -31.50
N GLN A 178 10.53 -26.42 -30.83
CA GLN A 178 10.21 -25.02 -31.07
C GLN A 178 11.02 -24.47 -32.24
N THR A 179 10.50 -23.39 -32.84
CA THR A 179 11.20 -22.62 -33.87
C THR A 179 11.36 -21.20 -33.38
N LEU A 180 12.61 -20.75 -33.28
CA LEU A 180 12.93 -19.37 -32.99
C LEU A 180 12.78 -18.56 -34.26
N GLU A 181 11.94 -17.53 -34.21
CA GLU A 181 11.71 -16.60 -35.31
C GLU A 181 12.22 -15.20 -34.92
N LEU A 182 13.25 -14.72 -35.62
CA LEU A 182 13.84 -13.40 -35.37
C LEU A 182 13.79 -12.55 -36.63
N ARG A 183 13.39 -11.29 -36.53
CA ARG A 183 13.37 -10.31 -37.61
C ARG A 183 14.49 -9.30 -37.39
N LYS A 184 15.28 -9.05 -38.43
CA LYS A 184 16.37 -8.08 -38.36
C LYS A 184 15.83 -6.69 -38.02
N GLY A 185 16.39 -6.06 -37.00
CA GLY A 185 16.02 -4.73 -36.50
C GLY A 185 15.04 -4.74 -35.32
N GLU A 186 14.44 -5.89 -34.99
CA GLU A 186 13.60 -6.04 -33.81
C GLU A 186 14.44 -6.37 -32.55
N THR A 187 13.95 -5.98 -31.39
CA THR A 187 14.56 -6.27 -30.08
C THR A 187 13.93 -7.51 -29.47
N TYR A 188 14.77 -8.36 -28.89
CA TYR A 188 14.37 -9.61 -28.25
C TYR A 188 14.99 -9.74 -26.87
N ASP A 189 14.26 -10.38 -25.97
CA ASP A 189 14.74 -10.77 -24.66
C ASP A 189 15.87 -11.82 -24.75
N PHE A 190 16.82 -11.71 -23.84
CA PHE A 190 17.90 -12.65 -23.60
C PHE A 190 17.89 -13.02 -22.12
N ASP A 191 17.80 -14.31 -21.82
CA ASP A 191 17.76 -14.80 -20.44
C ASP A 191 18.81 -15.90 -20.26
N LEU A 192 19.59 -15.79 -19.19
CA LEU A 192 20.58 -16.79 -18.81
C LEU A 192 20.33 -17.27 -17.40
N PHE A 193 20.47 -18.58 -17.24
CA PHE A 193 20.35 -19.27 -15.97
C PHE A 193 21.53 -20.21 -15.81
N PHE A 194 22.22 -20.10 -14.70
CA PHE A 194 23.33 -20.96 -14.30
C PHE A 194 23.09 -21.47 -12.89
N ALA A 195 23.35 -22.74 -12.63
CA ALA A 195 23.36 -23.29 -11.28
C ALA A 195 24.67 -24.06 -11.06
N GLU A 196 25.46 -23.59 -10.11
CA GLU A 196 26.60 -24.33 -9.58
C GLU A 196 26.07 -25.25 -8.50
N ARG A 197 26.24 -26.56 -8.67
CA ARG A 197 25.68 -27.58 -7.77
C ARG A 197 26.73 -28.58 -7.29
N HIS A 198 27.96 -28.49 -7.79
CA HIS A 198 29.02 -29.44 -7.53
C HIS A 198 30.26 -28.81 -6.87
N THR A 199 30.69 -29.38 -5.76
CA THR A 199 31.67 -28.84 -4.81
C THR A 199 33.12 -29.03 -5.21
N SER A 200 33.38 -29.25 -6.50
CA SER A 200 34.72 -29.55 -6.99
C SER A 200 35.33 -28.42 -7.82
N ARG A 201 34.55 -27.76 -8.67
CA ARG A 201 34.99 -26.72 -9.63
C ARG A 201 33.79 -25.86 -10.03
N SER A 202 34.06 -24.63 -10.42
CA SER A 202 33.09 -23.77 -11.09
C SER A 202 33.78 -22.98 -12.20
N HIS A 203 33.31 -23.13 -13.44
CA HIS A 203 33.81 -22.45 -14.62
C HIS A 203 32.64 -21.75 -15.30
N PHE A 204 32.80 -20.45 -15.53
CA PHE A 204 31.81 -19.65 -16.23
C PHE A 204 32.48 -18.83 -17.35
N ARG A 205 32.07 -19.07 -18.59
CA ARG A 205 32.54 -18.31 -19.75
C ARG A 205 31.44 -18.01 -20.76
N ILE A 206 31.45 -16.77 -21.24
CA ILE A 206 30.58 -16.25 -22.31
C ILE A 206 31.48 -15.65 -23.38
N ASP A 207 31.25 -16.02 -24.64
CA ASP A 207 31.72 -15.29 -25.81
C ASP A 207 30.49 -14.93 -26.66
N THR A 208 30.27 -13.65 -26.93
CA THR A 208 29.05 -13.21 -27.65
C THR A 208 29.31 -12.06 -28.61
N SER A 209 28.70 -12.09 -29.79
CA SER A 209 28.60 -10.93 -30.68
C SER A 209 27.35 -10.08 -30.41
N PHE A 210 26.45 -10.56 -29.53
CA PHE A 210 25.21 -9.88 -29.20
C PHE A 210 25.53 -8.55 -28.51
N GLN A 211 24.88 -7.49 -28.97
CA GLN A 211 24.91 -6.19 -28.28
C GLN A 211 23.91 -6.21 -27.13
N LEU A 212 24.21 -7.00 -26.10
CA LEU A 212 23.39 -7.17 -24.91
C LEU A 212 23.33 -5.86 -24.11
N LYS A 213 22.13 -5.54 -23.60
CA LYS A 213 21.87 -4.35 -22.80
C LYS A 213 21.34 -4.72 -21.43
N ALA A 214 21.84 -4.07 -20.39
CA ALA A 214 21.23 -4.19 -19.06
C ALA A 214 19.81 -3.63 -19.11
N LEU A 215 18.86 -4.29 -18.43
CA LEU A 215 17.50 -3.77 -18.28
C LEU A 215 17.43 -2.70 -17.17
N PRO A 216 16.45 -1.79 -17.20
CA PRO A 216 16.14 -0.93 -16.04
C PRO A 216 15.51 -1.76 -14.91
N ILE A 217 15.85 -1.41 -13.67
CA ILE A 217 15.29 -2.00 -12.46
C ILE A 217 14.09 -1.18 -12.01
N ALA A 218 12.91 -1.79 -11.98
CA ALA A 218 11.66 -1.19 -11.56
C ALA A 218 11.37 -1.47 -10.08
N LYS A 219 11.06 -0.42 -9.33
CA LYS A 219 10.55 -0.51 -7.94
C LYS A 219 9.27 0.28 -7.77
N LEU A 220 8.48 -0.10 -6.77
CA LEU A 220 7.27 0.57 -6.37
C LEU A 220 7.53 1.47 -5.17
N ILE A 221 7.07 2.71 -5.25
CA ILE A 221 7.13 3.69 -4.16
C ILE A 221 5.71 4.13 -3.83
N VAL A 222 5.39 4.17 -2.54
CA VAL A 222 4.14 4.78 -2.05
C VAL A 222 4.40 6.25 -1.75
N ASP A 223 4.22 7.11 -2.77
CA ASP A 223 4.42 8.56 -2.63
C ASP A 223 3.38 9.20 -1.67
N ASP A 224 2.17 8.65 -1.62
CA ASP A 224 1.12 9.03 -0.67
C ASP A 224 0.28 7.81 -0.29
N ALA A 225 0.43 7.36 0.96
CA ALA A 225 -0.22 6.16 1.48
C ALA A 225 -1.65 6.42 1.99
N LYS A 226 -2.11 7.67 2.01
CA LYS A 226 -3.43 8.05 2.51
C LYS A 226 -4.28 8.59 1.37
N ALA A 227 -5.53 8.16 1.36
CA ALA A 227 -6.58 8.68 0.51
C ALA A 227 -7.82 8.82 1.36
N GLN A 228 -8.74 9.71 0.99
CA GLN A 228 -10.02 9.80 1.69
C GLN A 228 -11.13 10.22 0.74
N GLU A 229 -12.33 9.70 1.00
CA GLU A 229 -13.49 9.98 0.17
C GLU A 229 -13.97 11.41 0.29
N PHE A 230 -13.87 12.00 1.48
CA PHE A 230 -14.19 13.40 1.70
C PHE A 230 -13.51 13.99 2.96
N PRO A 231 -13.01 15.24 2.89
CA PRO A 231 -12.82 16.01 1.66
C PRO A 231 -11.85 15.26 0.72
N LYS A 232 -12.11 15.24 -0.58
CA LYS A 232 -11.44 14.30 -1.50
C LYS A 232 -9.92 14.41 -1.44
N ASP A 233 -9.28 13.29 -1.08
CA ASP A 233 -7.83 13.13 -1.12
C ASP A 233 -7.44 11.85 -1.87
N LYS A 234 -6.33 11.90 -2.61
CA LYS A 234 -5.93 10.83 -3.52
C LYS A 234 -4.64 10.19 -3.03
N GLY A 235 -4.67 8.88 -2.83
CA GLY A 235 -3.43 8.13 -2.64
C GLY A 235 -2.64 8.01 -3.95
N ARG A 236 -1.33 7.79 -3.82
CA ARG A 236 -0.43 7.77 -4.97
C ARG A 236 0.67 6.74 -4.79
N PHE A 237 0.78 5.87 -5.78
CA PHE A 237 1.97 5.08 -6.04
C PHE A 237 2.79 5.70 -7.16
N ARG A 238 4.07 5.34 -7.20
CA ARG A 238 4.98 5.64 -8.29
C ARG A 238 5.84 4.43 -8.57
N ILE A 239 5.83 4.00 -9.83
CA ILE A 239 6.80 3.06 -10.36
C ILE A 239 8.02 3.90 -10.75
N GLU A 240 9.19 3.54 -10.25
CA GLU A 240 10.46 4.20 -10.53
C GLU A 240 11.46 3.20 -11.11
N LEU A 241 12.12 3.62 -12.20
CA LEU A 241 13.26 2.93 -12.80
C LEU A 241 14.56 3.55 -12.29
N ASP A 242 15.59 2.73 -12.16
CA ASP A 242 16.96 3.18 -11.83
C ASP A 242 17.64 3.97 -12.97
N LYS A 243 17.17 3.79 -14.20
CA LYS A 243 17.61 4.53 -15.39
C LYS A 243 16.45 4.76 -16.39
N PRO A 244 16.59 5.70 -17.34
CA PRO A 244 15.54 5.96 -18.33
C PRO A 244 15.18 4.72 -19.14
N ALA A 245 13.89 4.56 -19.44
CA ALA A 245 13.43 3.53 -20.37
C ALA A 245 13.95 3.82 -21.79
N GLU A 246 14.52 2.83 -22.48
CA GLU A 246 15.00 3.03 -23.86
C GLU A 246 13.84 3.12 -24.87
N THR A 247 12.76 2.40 -24.59
CA THR A 247 11.51 2.38 -25.36
C THR A 247 10.31 2.60 -24.44
N ASP A 248 9.11 2.72 -25.01
CA ASP A 248 7.88 2.80 -24.22
C ASP A 248 7.70 1.50 -23.41
N LEU A 249 7.86 1.60 -22.09
CA LEU A 249 7.79 0.48 -21.17
C LEU A 249 6.42 0.40 -20.50
N VAL A 250 5.89 -0.81 -20.30
CA VAL A 250 4.69 -1.05 -19.50
C VAL A 250 5.02 -2.00 -18.36
N VAL A 251 5.22 -1.44 -17.17
CA VAL A 251 5.43 -2.21 -15.95
C VAL A 251 4.08 -2.79 -15.50
N GLN A 252 4.03 -4.12 -15.40
CA GLN A 252 2.84 -4.87 -14.98
C GLN A 252 2.74 -4.88 -13.45
N TYR A 253 1.50 -4.89 -12.95
CA TYR A 253 1.23 -5.01 -11.52
C TYR A 253 -0.14 -5.65 -11.30
N ASP A 254 -0.26 -6.38 -10.19
CA ASP A 254 -1.54 -6.86 -9.68
C ASP A 254 -2.12 -5.89 -8.65
N VAL A 255 -3.45 -5.92 -8.52
CA VAL A 255 -4.21 -5.11 -7.56
C VAL A 255 -4.96 -6.02 -6.61
N SER A 256 -4.73 -5.83 -5.31
CA SER A 256 -5.43 -6.52 -4.23
C SER A 256 -5.81 -5.52 -3.11
N GLY A 257 -6.17 -6.02 -1.94
CA GLY A 257 -6.67 -5.23 -0.82
C GLY A 257 -8.17 -5.40 -0.60
N THR A 258 -8.74 -4.63 0.34
CA THR A 258 -10.16 -4.73 0.70
C THR A 258 -11.05 -3.86 -0.19
N ALA A 259 -10.52 -2.73 -0.70
CA ALA A 259 -11.25 -1.83 -1.59
C ALA A 259 -11.40 -2.43 -3.00
N LYS A 260 -12.57 -2.24 -3.60
CA LYS A 260 -13.01 -2.75 -4.90
C LYS A 260 -13.01 -1.64 -5.95
N GLN A 261 -12.30 -1.91 -7.04
CA GLN A 261 -12.27 -1.01 -8.18
C GLN A 261 -13.67 -0.78 -8.78
N GLY A 262 -14.02 0.48 -9.00
CA GLY A 262 -15.30 0.92 -9.56
C GLY A 262 -16.41 1.13 -8.53
N LYS A 263 -16.20 0.68 -7.29
CA LYS A 263 -17.05 1.02 -6.14
C LYS A 263 -16.36 2.05 -5.27
N ASP A 264 -15.20 1.70 -4.74
CA ASP A 264 -14.56 2.47 -3.66
C ASP A 264 -13.47 3.39 -4.23
N TYR A 265 -12.90 3.03 -5.40
CA TYR A 265 -11.99 3.89 -6.16
C TYR A 265 -12.13 3.71 -7.68
N ARG A 266 -11.78 4.76 -8.43
CA ARG A 266 -11.80 4.72 -9.91
C ARG A 266 -10.74 3.78 -10.47
N LYS A 267 -10.98 3.25 -11.67
CA LYS A 267 -10.01 2.42 -12.42
C LYS A 267 -8.61 3.04 -12.45
N LEU A 268 -7.61 2.25 -12.10
CA LEU A 268 -6.20 2.66 -12.13
C LEU A 268 -5.68 2.76 -13.57
N ASN A 269 -4.75 3.68 -13.80
CA ASN A 269 -4.03 3.79 -15.07
C ASN A 269 -2.96 2.71 -15.17
N LYS A 270 -2.59 2.27 -16.38
CA LYS A 270 -1.47 1.34 -16.58
C LYS A 270 -0.13 1.95 -16.08
N GLY A 271 0.82 1.09 -15.72
CA GLY A 271 2.21 1.44 -15.38
C GLY A 271 3.08 1.80 -16.58
N LYS A 272 2.57 2.64 -17.49
CA LYS A 272 3.29 3.04 -18.71
C LYS A 272 4.33 4.11 -18.39
N ILE A 273 5.60 3.83 -18.71
CA ILE A 273 6.75 4.73 -18.63
C ILE A 273 7.22 5.00 -20.07
N PRO A 274 7.04 6.23 -20.62
CA PRO A 274 7.49 6.55 -21.97
C PRO A 274 9.01 6.43 -22.14
N ALA A 275 9.47 6.23 -23.38
CA ALA A 275 10.90 6.27 -23.70
C ALA A 275 11.55 7.57 -23.21
N GLY A 276 12.73 7.46 -22.58
CA GLY A 276 13.47 8.56 -21.98
C GLY A 276 13.02 8.96 -20.56
N GLU A 277 11.90 8.42 -20.07
CA GLU A 277 11.40 8.68 -18.72
C GLU A 277 11.83 7.60 -17.73
N THR A 278 11.83 7.95 -16.45
CA THR A 278 12.22 7.04 -15.34
C THR A 278 11.06 6.66 -14.43
N SER A 279 9.85 7.20 -14.63
CA SER A 279 8.76 6.91 -13.70
C SER A 279 7.36 7.03 -14.28
N ALA A 280 6.43 6.33 -13.63
CA ALA A 280 4.99 6.46 -13.87
C ALA A 280 4.25 6.55 -12.53
N LYS A 281 3.26 7.44 -12.44
CA LYS A 281 2.39 7.57 -11.26
C LYS A 281 1.13 6.74 -11.44
N ILE A 282 0.75 5.98 -10.41
CA ILE A 282 -0.54 5.31 -10.33
C ILE A 282 -1.36 5.99 -9.25
N LEU A 283 -2.52 6.51 -9.61
CA LEU A 283 -3.34 7.34 -8.71
C LEU A 283 -4.57 6.57 -8.23
N VAL A 284 -4.67 6.39 -6.92
CA VAL A 284 -5.87 5.89 -6.24
C VAL A 284 -6.80 7.07 -6.03
N ARG A 285 -7.93 7.08 -6.73
CA ARG A 285 -8.93 8.15 -6.64
C ARG A 285 -10.18 7.60 -5.98
N PRO A 286 -10.39 7.84 -4.68
CA PRO A 286 -11.58 7.38 -3.98
C PRO A 286 -12.86 7.89 -4.65
N ILE A 287 -13.90 7.08 -4.57
CA ILE A 287 -15.26 7.43 -4.97
C ILE A 287 -16.00 7.70 -3.67
N THR A 288 -16.56 8.88 -3.53
CA THR A 288 -17.39 9.20 -2.37
C THR A 288 -18.77 8.56 -2.55
N ASP A 289 -19.23 7.83 -1.55
CA ASP A 289 -20.62 7.38 -1.49
C ASP A 289 -21.25 7.51 -0.08
N GLU A 290 -22.39 6.84 0.14
CA GLU A 290 -23.17 6.91 1.39
C GLU A 290 -23.04 5.64 2.26
N LEU A 291 -22.31 4.64 1.78
CA LEU A 291 -22.00 3.45 2.55
C LEU A 291 -20.94 3.78 3.59
N GLU A 292 -20.91 3.00 4.65
CA GLU A 292 -19.73 3.02 5.51
C GLU A 292 -19.10 1.65 5.48
N GLU A 293 -17.84 1.69 5.11
CA GLU A 293 -17.00 0.55 4.81
C GLU A 293 -15.79 0.56 5.76
N GLY A 294 -15.54 1.70 6.41
CA GLY A 294 -14.40 1.89 7.29
C GLY A 294 -13.14 2.20 6.49
N ILE A 295 -11.97 1.96 7.08
CA ILE A 295 -10.71 2.12 6.33
C ILE A 295 -10.49 0.89 5.46
N GLU A 296 -10.38 1.12 4.16
CA GLU A 296 -10.10 0.07 3.19
C GLU A 296 -8.69 0.21 2.60
N THR A 297 -8.20 -0.86 1.96
CA THR A 297 -6.86 -0.88 1.36
C THR A 297 -6.90 -1.12 -0.14
N VAL A 298 -6.02 -0.42 -0.86
CA VAL A 298 -5.60 -0.76 -2.23
C VAL A 298 -4.13 -1.16 -2.15
N MET A 299 -3.83 -2.39 -2.54
CA MET A 299 -2.49 -2.95 -2.53
C MET A 299 -2.04 -3.19 -3.97
N LEU A 300 -0.84 -2.74 -4.32
CA LEU A 300 -0.20 -3.04 -5.60
C LEU A 300 1.00 -3.94 -5.38
N SER A 301 1.19 -4.92 -6.26
CA SER A 301 2.38 -5.78 -6.31
C SER A 301 2.89 -5.81 -7.76
N LEU A 302 4.13 -5.36 -7.99
CA LEU A 302 4.75 -5.36 -9.33
C LEU A 302 5.00 -6.81 -9.78
N LEU A 303 4.76 -7.06 -11.07
CA LEU A 303 4.97 -8.37 -11.68
C LEU A 303 6.21 -8.34 -12.58
N PRO A 304 6.94 -9.47 -12.73
CA PRO A 304 7.96 -9.60 -13.77
C PRO A 304 7.38 -9.31 -15.16
N GLY A 305 8.23 -8.83 -16.08
CA GLY A 305 7.80 -8.48 -17.43
C GLY A 305 8.95 -8.30 -18.42
N GLU A 306 8.59 -7.86 -19.63
CA GLU A 306 9.54 -7.59 -20.71
C GLU A 306 10.13 -6.18 -20.56
N GLY A 307 11.42 -6.02 -20.82
CA GLY A 307 12.11 -4.71 -20.82
C GLY A 307 12.44 -4.11 -19.45
N TYR A 308 12.25 -4.85 -18.35
CA TYR A 308 12.66 -4.43 -16.99
C TYR A 308 12.90 -5.62 -16.06
N GLU A 309 13.67 -5.39 -15.00
CA GLU A 309 13.80 -6.30 -13.85
C GLU A 309 13.08 -5.71 -12.63
N LEU A 310 12.71 -6.55 -11.67
CA LEU A 310 12.15 -6.09 -10.40
C LEU A 310 13.27 -5.75 -9.41
N GLY A 311 13.14 -4.60 -8.73
CA GLY A 311 14.00 -4.22 -7.62
C GLY A 311 13.51 -4.74 -6.27
N GLU A 312 14.16 -4.31 -5.19
CA GLU A 312 13.88 -4.79 -3.82
C GLU A 312 12.46 -4.47 -3.31
N SER A 313 11.86 -3.38 -3.78
CA SER A 313 10.53 -2.94 -3.35
C SER A 313 9.52 -3.09 -4.47
N THR A 314 8.69 -4.12 -4.40
CA THR A 314 7.68 -4.44 -5.42
C THR A 314 6.25 -4.25 -4.92
N GLU A 315 6.04 -4.05 -3.62
CA GLU A 315 4.71 -3.96 -3.02
C GLU A 315 4.46 -2.62 -2.34
N GLY A 316 3.20 -2.19 -2.36
CA GLY A 316 2.77 -0.94 -1.74
C GLY A 316 1.31 -0.96 -1.35
N THR A 317 0.96 -0.22 -0.29
CA THR A 317 -0.42 -0.09 0.18
C THR A 317 -0.83 1.37 0.30
N VAL A 318 -2.00 1.70 -0.23
CA VAL A 318 -2.74 2.95 0.03
C VAL A 318 -3.97 2.61 0.87
N LYS A 319 -4.25 3.42 1.90
CA LYS A 319 -5.45 3.32 2.72
C LYS A 319 -6.46 4.37 2.29
N ILE A 320 -7.69 3.95 2.00
CA ILE A 320 -8.81 4.83 1.72
C ILE A 320 -9.59 4.99 3.01
N ALA A 321 -9.66 6.21 3.53
CA ALA A 321 -10.50 6.57 4.65
C ALA A 321 -11.89 6.96 4.15
N ASP A 322 -12.89 6.39 4.81
CA ASP A 322 -14.30 6.71 4.67
C ASP A 322 -14.61 8.19 5.03
N TYR A 323 -15.76 8.67 4.57
CA TYR A 323 -16.28 9.98 4.96
C TYR A 323 -17.26 9.90 6.13
N PHE A 324 -16.88 10.50 7.26
CA PHE A 324 -17.78 10.70 8.40
C PHE A 324 -18.38 12.11 8.41
N ARG A 325 -19.68 12.21 8.75
CA ARG A 325 -20.37 13.50 8.95
C ARG A 325 -19.73 14.29 10.09
N VAL A 326 -19.70 15.61 9.96
CA VAL A 326 -19.22 16.52 11.02
C VAL A 326 -20.41 17.00 11.84
N VAL A 327 -20.39 16.76 13.15
CA VAL A 327 -21.47 17.10 14.08
C VAL A 327 -21.04 18.24 14.99
N ASN A 328 -21.92 19.24 15.10
CA ASN A 328 -21.77 20.43 15.94
C ASN A 328 -22.97 20.56 16.89
N ILE A 329 -22.85 21.38 17.93
CA ILE A 329 -23.93 21.72 18.84
C ILE A 329 -24.09 23.24 18.96
N LYS A 330 -25.33 23.71 19.05
CA LYS A 330 -25.69 25.11 19.35
C LYS A 330 -26.88 25.17 20.31
N SER A 331 -27.10 26.33 20.92
CA SER A 331 -28.28 26.61 21.75
C SER A 331 -29.21 27.57 21.01
N PRO A 332 -30.14 27.10 20.15
CA PRO A 332 -31.10 27.99 19.51
C PRO A 332 -32.02 28.66 20.52
N ASP A 333 -32.22 28.03 21.68
CA ASP A 333 -32.96 28.60 22.81
C ASP A 333 -32.06 28.55 24.06
N PRO A 334 -31.18 29.56 24.25
CA PRO A 334 -30.16 29.53 25.29
C PRO A 334 -30.68 29.92 26.68
N LYS A 335 -31.99 30.17 26.82
CA LYS A 335 -32.60 30.61 28.08
C LYS A 335 -33.73 29.66 28.46
N ALA A 336 -33.84 29.40 29.75
CA ALA A 336 -34.94 28.70 30.36
C ALA A 336 -35.33 29.47 31.62
N THR A 337 -36.58 29.39 32.04
CA THR A 337 -37.04 30.04 33.27
C THR A 337 -37.74 28.99 34.13
N GLU A 338 -37.36 28.93 35.40
CA GLU A 338 -38.02 28.06 36.35
C GLU A 338 -39.51 28.41 36.50
N PRO A 339 -40.39 27.41 36.59
CA PRO A 339 -41.80 27.66 36.84
C PRO A 339 -42.01 28.13 38.29
N PRO A 340 -42.87 29.12 38.55
CA PRO A 340 -43.29 29.44 39.91
C PRO A 340 -43.89 28.21 40.61
N LYS A 341 -43.65 28.07 41.93
CA LYS A 341 -44.19 26.94 42.72
C LYS A 341 -45.70 26.74 42.48
N GLY A 342 -46.05 25.53 42.01
CA GLY A 342 -47.43 25.09 41.76
C GLY A 342 -47.97 25.43 40.37
N GLU A 343 -47.18 26.06 39.49
CA GLU A 343 -47.55 26.35 38.10
C GLU A 343 -46.95 25.33 37.11
N VAL A 344 -47.61 25.17 35.95
CA VAL A 344 -47.23 24.17 34.92
C VAL A 344 -46.66 24.83 33.66
N CYS A 345 -46.72 26.16 33.54
CA CYS A 345 -46.10 26.87 32.43
C CYS A 345 -44.58 26.87 32.61
N ILE A 346 -43.90 26.03 31.83
CA ILE A 346 -42.44 25.91 31.80
C ILE A 346 -41.88 26.65 30.59
N ASP A 347 -40.91 27.53 30.82
CA ASP A 347 -40.07 28.09 29.77
C ASP A 347 -38.79 27.25 29.69
N THR A 348 -38.65 26.48 28.61
CA THR A 348 -37.62 25.45 28.47
C THR A 348 -36.48 25.96 27.61
N GLY A 349 -35.24 25.59 27.93
CA GLY A 349 -34.09 25.80 27.05
C GLY A 349 -33.92 24.66 26.06
N LYS A 350 -33.17 24.91 24.98
CA LYS A 350 -32.92 23.90 23.93
C LYS A 350 -31.49 23.94 23.42
N PHE A 351 -30.89 22.76 23.32
CA PHE A 351 -29.74 22.51 22.47
C PHE A 351 -30.19 21.86 21.15
N LEU A 352 -29.44 22.13 20.09
CA LEU A 352 -29.63 21.54 18.77
C LEU A 352 -28.31 21.00 18.27
N ILE A 353 -28.25 19.68 18.14
CA ILE A 353 -27.15 18.98 17.47
C ILE A 353 -27.40 19.05 15.97
N CYS A 354 -26.40 19.47 15.20
CA CYS A 354 -26.46 19.66 13.76
C CYS A 354 -25.32 18.89 13.08
N ALA A 355 -25.64 17.99 12.15
CA ALA A 355 -24.70 17.45 11.19
C ALA A 355 -24.58 18.37 9.97
N ASP A 356 -23.40 18.36 9.33
CA ASP A 356 -23.12 19.08 8.08
C ASP A 356 -24.00 18.60 6.91
N GLU A 357 -24.31 17.31 6.86
CA GLU A 357 -25.21 16.68 5.90
C GLU A 357 -26.08 15.58 6.55
N PRO A 358 -27.17 15.13 5.90
CA PRO A 358 -27.99 14.05 6.42
C PRO A 358 -27.16 12.80 6.74
N VAL A 359 -27.39 12.18 7.90
CA VAL A 359 -26.70 10.93 8.25
C VAL A 359 -27.27 9.74 7.47
N ALA A 360 -26.39 8.85 7.01
CA ALA A 360 -26.78 7.68 6.21
C ALA A 360 -27.54 6.60 7.03
N ARG A 361 -27.43 6.65 8.37
CA ARG A 361 -28.15 5.77 9.31
C ARG A 361 -28.41 6.46 10.65
N ASP A 362 -29.23 5.83 11.49
CA ASP A 362 -29.41 6.26 12.88
C ASP A 362 -28.05 6.30 13.58
N THR A 363 -27.63 7.51 13.98
CA THR A 363 -26.31 7.79 14.51
C THR A 363 -26.45 8.25 15.96
N VAL A 364 -25.88 7.51 16.90
CA VAL A 364 -25.91 7.86 18.34
C VAL A 364 -24.78 8.85 18.64
N ILE A 365 -25.15 10.08 18.95
CA ILE A 365 -24.22 11.16 19.32
C ILE A 365 -24.12 11.18 20.85
N ASN A 366 -22.91 10.94 21.37
CA ASN A 366 -22.63 10.95 22.80
C ASN A 366 -22.17 12.34 23.26
N TYR A 367 -22.52 12.71 24.48
CA TYR A 367 -22.15 13.99 25.07
C TYR A 367 -22.13 13.94 26.60
N THR A 368 -21.35 14.84 27.20
CA THR A 368 -21.37 15.08 28.64
C THR A 368 -22.24 16.30 28.97
N VAL A 369 -22.82 16.30 30.16
CA VAL A 369 -23.60 17.41 30.72
C VAL A 369 -22.87 17.90 31.97
N SER A 370 -22.60 19.20 32.03
CA SER A 370 -21.97 19.90 33.17
C SER A 370 -22.61 21.28 33.35
N GLY A 371 -22.08 22.11 34.23
CA GLY A 371 -22.62 23.45 34.50
C GLY A 371 -22.69 23.74 35.99
N SER A 372 -23.37 24.83 36.36
CA SER A 372 -23.64 25.16 37.76
C SER A 372 -24.95 24.53 38.27
N ALA A 373 -25.92 24.31 37.36
CA ALA A 373 -27.19 23.68 37.71
C ALA A 373 -27.01 22.18 38.00
N THR A 374 -27.68 21.71 39.04
CA THR A 374 -27.73 20.34 39.55
C THR A 374 -28.88 19.54 38.94
N GLU A 375 -28.55 18.45 38.24
CA GLU A 375 -29.53 17.55 37.65
C GLU A 375 -30.46 16.92 38.70
N GLY A 376 -31.76 16.94 38.44
CA GLY A 376 -32.80 16.42 39.32
C GLY A 376 -33.23 17.37 40.44
N LYS A 377 -32.51 18.48 40.65
CA LYS A 377 -32.95 19.60 41.48
C LYS A 377 -33.45 20.76 40.62
N ASP A 378 -32.60 21.22 39.71
CA ASP A 378 -32.82 22.49 39.00
C ASP A 378 -33.38 22.23 37.59
N TYR A 379 -33.11 21.04 37.04
CA TYR A 379 -33.69 20.58 35.78
C TYR A 379 -33.91 19.06 35.75
N LYS A 380 -34.85 18.62 34.89
CA LYS A 380 -35.10 17.18 34.66
C LYS A 380 -33.87 16.51 34.06
N SER A 381 -33.67 15.23 34.36
CA SER A 381 -32.52 14.49 33.84
C SER A 381 -32.44 14.52 32.31
N ILE A 382 -31.24 14.78 31.79
CA ILE A 382 -30.92 14.81 30.36
C ILE A 382 -30.15 13.53 30.05
N ASN A 383 -30.48 12.84 28.95
CA ASN A 383 -29.70 11.68 28.52
C ASN A 383 -28.23 12.07 28.24
N ARG A 384 -27.32 11.10 28.16
CA ARG A 384 -25.91 11.35 27.75
C ARG A 384 -25.65 11.02 26.27
N SER A 385 -26.74 10.84 25.53
CA SER A 385 -26.71 10.65 24.09
C SER A 385 -28.02 11.09 23.45
N VAL A 386 -27.99 11.33 22.14
CA VAL A 386 -29.17 11.53 21.30
C VAL A 386 -28.97 10.78 20.00
N THR A 387 -30.06 10.26 19.42
CA THR A 387 -30.01 9.62 18.11
C THR A 387 -30.35 10.64 17.03
N LEU A 388 -29.41 10.87 16.11
CA LEU A 388 -29.67 11.54 14.86
C LEU A 388 -30.22 10.50 13.88
N ALA A 389 -31.52 10.55 13.60
CA ALA A 389 -32.17 9.55 12.77
C ALA A 389 -31.68 9.60 11.31
N LYS A 390 -31.70 8.45 10.63
CA LYS A 390 -31.34 8.34 9.21
C LYS A 390 -32.02 9.42 8.37
N GLY A 391 -31.24 10.07 7.50
CA GLY A 391 -31.70 11.12 6.60
C GLY A 391 -32.01 12.44 7.29
N LYS A 392 -31.70 12.59 8.58
CA LYS A 392 -31.83 13.85 9.32
C LYS A 392 -30.47 14.50 9.55
N THR A 393 -30.50 15.82 9.68
CA THR A 393 -29.35 16.67 10.02
C THR A 393 -29.41 17.20 11.43
N GLU A 394 -30.57 17.11 12.10
CA GLU A 394 -30.79 17.75 13.40
C GLU A 394 -31.41 16.84 14.44
N ALA A 395 -30.98 17.00 15.70
CA ALA A 395 -31.60 16.40 16.88
C ALA A 395 -31.65 17.41 18.03
N CYS A 396 -32.81 17.53 18.68
CA CYS A 396 -33.02 18.47 19.78
C CYS A 396 -32.74 17.79 21.14
N ILE A 397 -32.18 18.56 22.07
CA ILE A 397 -32.10 18.21 23.50
C ILE A 397 -32.80 19.34 24.26
N GLU A 398 -33.80 18.98 25.06
CA GLU A 398 -34.57 19.94 25.85
C GLU A 398 -33.99 20.04 27.27
N VAL A 399 -33.89 21.27 27.77
CA VAL A 399 -33.58 21.58 29.17
C VAL A 399 -34.88 22.03 29.80
N ALA A 400 -35.48 21.17 30.62
CA ALA A 400 -36.74 21.46 31.31
C ALA A 400 -36.44 21.77 32.79
N PRO A 401 -36.52 23.06 33.20
CA PRO A 401 -36.30 23.45 34.59
C PRO A 401 -37.34 22.81 35.53
N LEU A 402 -36.96 22.66 36.79
CA LEU A 402 -37.83 22.23 37.88
C LEU A 402 -38.14 23.43 38.78
N ALA A 403 -39.30 23.40 39.46
CA ALA A 403 -39.54 24.35 40.54
C ALA A 403 -38.87 23.84 41.81
N ASP A 404 -38.17 24.71 42.54
CA ASP A 404 -37.58 24.37 43.82
C ASP A 404 -38.12 25.25 44.98
N GLU A 405 -37.44 25.21 46.13
CA GLU A 405 -37.85 25.90 47.36
C GLU A 405 -37.08 27.20 47.65
N ILE A 406 -36.14 27.60 46.80
CA ILE A 406 -35.22 28.70 47.11
C ILE A 406 -35.44 29.83 46.10
N ASP A 407 -36.22 30.82 46.49
CA ASP A 407 -36.32 32.05 45.72
C ASP A 407 -34.95 32.77 45.74
N CYS A 408 -34.32 32.98 44.57
CA CYS A 408 -33.07 33.73 44.35
C CYS A 408 -31.74 32.95 44.53
N GLU A 409 -31.59 31.77 43.93
CA GLU A 409 -30.30 31.09 43.76
C GLU A 409 -29.40 31.78 42.72
N GLY A 410 -30.04 32.52 41.80
CA GLY A 410 -29.39 33.27 40.73
C GLY A 410 -29.28 32.43 39.46
N ASP A 411 -28.88 33.08 38.36
CA ASP A 411 -28.83 32.41 37.06
C ASP A 411 -27.86 31.21 37.08
N GLU A 412 -28.39 30.02 36.85
CA GLU A 412 -27.63 28.79 36.74
C GLU A 412 -27.43 28.35 35.30
N THR A 413 -26.58 27.35 35.07
CA THR A 413 -26.13 26.99 33.73
C THR A 413 -26.11 25.49 33.53
N VAL A 414 -26.57 25.08 32.35
CA VAL A 414 -26.41 23.72 31.81
C VAL A 414 -25.51 23.83 30.57
N ILE A 415 -24.47 23.01 30.51
CA ILE A 415 -23.48 22.97 29.44
C ILE A 415 -23.41 21.55 28.88
N VAL A 416 -23.64 21.42 27.57
CA VAL A 416 -23.49 20.15 26.85
C VAL A 416 -22.20 20.19 26.04
N THR A 417 -21.38 19.14 26.16
CA THR A 417 -20.13 18.97 25.40
C THR A 417 -20.17 17.67 24.61
N LEU A 418 -20.08 17.77 23.28
CA LEU A 418 -20.04 16.62 22.37
C LEU A 418 -18.77 15.79 22.55
N GLU A 419 -18.91 14.48 22.47
CA GLU A 419 -17.80 13.52 22.46
C GLU A 419 -17.61 12.94 21.05
N PRO A 420 -16.37 12.64 20.62
CA PRO A 420 -16.14 11.85 19.41
C PRO A 420 -16.83 10.49 19.49
N GLY A 421 -17.38 10.02 18.37
CA GLY A 421 -18.10 8.75 18.33
C GLY A 421 -17.87 7.97 17.05
N LYS A 422 -18.56 6.84 16.91
CA LYS A 422 -18.55 6.07 15.67
C LYS A 422 -19.45 6.78 14.65
N HIS A 423 -19.04 6.78 13.39
CA HIS A 423 -19.84 7.27 12.26
C HIS A 423 -19.97 8.79 12.12
N TYR A 424 -19.33 9.57 13.00
CA TYR A 424 -19.27 11.02 12.92
C TYR A 424 -17.96 11.55 13.50
N THR A 425 -17.60 12.77 13.15
CA THR A 425 -16.54 13.55 13.80
C THR A 425 -17.14 14.78 14.46
N VAL A 426 -16.54 15.28 15.54
CA VAL A 426 -16.99 16.50 16.22
C VAL A 426 -16.35 17.70 15.54
N GLY A 427 -17.18 18.67 15.15
CA GLY A 427 -16.71 19.93 14.55
C GLY A 427 -16.17 20.93 15.58
N GLU A 428 -15.91 22.15 15.12
CA GLU A 428 -15.34 23.21 15.98
C GLU A 428 -16.31 23.62 17.10
N CYS A 429 -17.62 23.63 16.83
CA CYS A 429 -18.66 23.95 17.81
C CYS A 429 -19.02 22.71 18.64
N LYS A 430 -18.14 22.36 19.59
CA LYS A 430 -18.28 21.16 20.43
C LYS A 430 -19.03 21.38 21.76
N THR A 431 -19.23 22.62 22.19
CA THR A 431 -19.93 22.95 23.44
C THR A 431 -21.06 23.95 23.23
N ALA A 432 -22.13 23.81 24.00
CA ALA A 432 -23.26 24.74 24.02
C ALA A 432 -23.74 24.96 25.45
N LYS A 433 -24.32 26.14 25.72
CA LYS A 433 -24.79 26.56 27.06
C LYS A 433 -26.27 26.99 27.02
N VAL A 434 -27.04 26.59 28.03
CA VAL A 434 -28.34 27.13 28.39
C VAL A 434 -28.23 27.74 29.78
N THR A 435 -28.80 28.93 29.99
CA THR A 435 -28.94 29.56 31.30
C THR A 435 -30.36 29.35 31.82
N ILE A 436 -30.48 28.87 33.05
CA ILE A 436 -31.74 28.76 33.78
C ILE A 436 -31.84 29.99 34.68
N SER A 437 -32.91 30.77 34.52
CA SER A 437 -33.20 31.96 35.31
C SER A 437 -34.35 31.71 36.28
N GLU A 438 -34.32 32.45 37.37
CA GLU A 438 -35.35 32.51 38.40
C GLU A 438 -36.71 32.97 37.86
N PRO A 439 -37.83 32.53 38.46
CA PRO A 439 -39.14 33.05 38.12
C PRO A 439 -39.25 34.53 38.51
N ALA A 440 -39.96 35.33 37.71
CA ALA A 440 -40.25 36.71 38.07
C ALA A 440 -41.04 36.78 39.41
N PRO A 441 -40.73 37.72 40.31
CA PRO A 441 -41.39 37.80 41.62
C PRO A 441 -42.91 37.99 41.47
N LYS A 442 -43.69 37.25 42.26
CA LYS A 442 -45.16 37.32 42.23
C LYS A 442 -45.63 38.75 42.49
N LYS A 443 -46.42 39.32 41.56
CA LYS A 443 -46.92 40.71 41.55
C LYS A 443 -47.66 41.16 42.84
N GLY A 444 -48.03 40.25 43.73
CA GLY A 444 -48.68 40.56 45.01
C GLY A 444 -47.73 41.05 46.13
N TYR A 445 -46.44 40.73 46.07
CA TYR A 445 -45.48 41.13 47.11
C TYR A 445 -45.20 42.64 47.13
N TRP A 446 -45.22 43.29 45.96
CA TRP A 446 -45.03 44.74 45.86
C TRP A 446 -46.16 45.53 46.50
N LEU A 447 -47.41 45.04 46.43
CA LEU A 447 -48.56 45.70 47.05
C LEU A 447 -48.50 45.62 48.58
N TRP A 448 -48.04 44.48 49.11
CA TRP A 448 -47.84 44.27 50.56
C TRP A 448 -46.67 45.09 51.10
N LEU A 449 -45.55 45.18 50.38
CA LEU A 449 -44.41 46.03 50.77
C LEU A 449 -44.76 47.52 50.73
N LEU A 450 -45.53 47.97 49.73
CA LEU A 450 -46.04 49.35 49.67
C LEU A 450 -47.02 49.65 50.80
N LEU A 451 -47.93 48.71 51.12
CA LEU A 451 -48.87 48.85 52.24
C LEU A 451 -48.13 48.87 53.60
N LEU A 452 -47.09 48.05 53.77
CA LEU A 452 -46.27 48.02 54.99
C LEU A 452 -45.46 49.31 55.17
N LEU A 453 -44.87 49.83 54.10
CA LEU A 453 -44.18 51.13 54.10
C LEU A 453 -45.16 52.28 54.37
N LEU A 454 -46.37 52.26 53.80
CA LEU A 454 -47.41 53.25 54.11
C LEU A 454 -47.82 53.18 55.58
N PHE A 455 -47.97 51.96 56.13
CA PHE A 455 -48.36 51.75 57.53
C PHE A 455 -47.28 52.23 58.50
N LEU A 456 -45.99 52.01 58.19
CA LEU A 456 -44.85 52.50 58.98
C LEU A 456 -44.74 54.03 58.94
N VAL A 457 -45.01 54.68 57.82
CA VAL A 457 -45.05 56.15 57.71
C VAL A 457 -46.20 56.74 58.54
N ILE A 458 -47.38 56.10 58.51
CA ILE A 458 -48.55 56.53 59.29
C ILE A 458 -48.33 56.33 60.80
N CYS A 459 -47.76 55.20 61.23
CA CYS A 459 -47.43 54.96 62.64
C CYS A 459 -46.28 55.85 63.14
N GLY A 460 -45.27 56.12 62.30
CA GLY A 460 -44.17 57.03 62.65
C GLY A 460 -44.63 58.48 62.85
N ALA A 461 -45.57 58.95 62.03
CA ALA A 461 -46.17 60.28 62.19
C ALA A 461 -46.97 60.43 63.49
N TRP A 462 -47.62 59.36 63.97
CA TRP A 462 -48.39 59.37 65.22
C TRP A 462 -47.51 59.40 66.48
N ALA A 463 -46.32 58.79 66.42
CA ALA A 463 -45.35 58.81 67.52
C ALA A 463 -44.71 60.20 67.73
N VAL A 464 -44.52 60.98 66.66
CA VAL A 464 -43.98 62.35 66.74
C VAL A 464 -45.01 63.33 67.29
N LEU A 465 -46.30 63.16 66.97
CA LEU A 465 -47.38 64.03 67.45
C LEU A 465 -47.74 63.85 68.94
N LYS A 466 -47.43 62.70 69.56
CA LYS A 466 -47.68 62.46 70.99
C LYS A 466 -46.60 62.99 71.95
N ASN A 467 -45.41 63.33 71.45
CA ASN A 467 -44.34 63.92 72.27
C ASN A 467 -44.30 65.46 72.23
N ALA A 468 -45.25 66.10 71.55
CA ALA A 468 -45.33 67.56 71.40
C ALA A 468 -46.62 68.18 71.99
N ALA A 469 -47.32 67.46 72.88
CA ALA A 469 -48.54 67.94 73.55
C ALA A 469 -48.39 67.95 75.07
#